data_AF-A0A317H534-F1
#
_entry.id   AF-A0A317H534-F1
#
_cell.length_a   1.000
_cell.length_b   1.000
_cell.length_c   1.000
_cell.angle_alpha   90.00
_cell.angle_beta   90.00
_cell.angle_gamma   90.00
#
_symmetry.space_group_name_H-M   'P 1'
#
loop_
_entity.id
_entity.type
_entity.pdbx_description
1 polymer ?
#
loop_
_entity_poly.entity_id
_entity_poly.type
_entity_poly.pdbx_seq_one_letter_code
_entity_poly.pdbx_strand_id
1 'polypeptide(L)'
;MTNTKTETTKTFLMTDRPPVSIREDQWPVVVEGEEDWYNSLRNGGHDATREVHVHIGLRKHEDGRVLAYGSYQYITLWQDERNFRHRVGRLFGDANAPIANAGNIDPTEIIKQIGRDLIERVQEDGMEHVSNAVRDAIDHLPPEEI
;
A
#
# COMPACT_ATOMS: atom_id res chain seq x y z
N MET A 1 1.21 17.25 25.66
CA MET A 1 1.72 17.69 24.35
C MET A 1 0.74 17.19 23.31
N THR A 2 -0.13 18.05 22.80
CA THR A 2 -1.19 17.67 21.84
C THR A 2 -0.55 17.55 20.46
N ASN A 3 -0.32 16.31 20.00
CA ASN A 3 0.19 16.04 18.66
C ASN A 3 -0.79 16.64 17.65
N THR A 4 -0.41 17.74 17.02
CA THR A 4 -1.23 18.38 15.98
C THR A 4 -1.10 17.53 14.73
N LYS A 5 -1.92 16.48 14.63
CA LYS A 5 -2.04 15.65 13.44
C LYS A 5 -2.49 16.60 12.32
N THR A 6 -1.57 16.93 11.42
CA THR A 6 -1.77 17.95 10.39
C THR A 6 -3.00 17.58 9.55
N GLU A 7 -3.87 18.56 9.25
CA GLU A 7 -5.03 18.40 8.36
C GLU A 7 -4.60 18.24 6.90
N THR A 8 -3.78 17.22 6.63
CA THR A 8 -3.27 16.94 5.30
C THR A 8 -4.30 16.13 4.53
N THR A 9 -4.65 16.62 3.34
CA THR A 9 -5.46 15.87 2.38
C THR A 9 -4.55 15.03 1.49
N LYS A 10 -4.85 13.74 1.36
CA LYS A 10 -4.09 12.83 0.50
C LYS A 10 -5.01 12.17 -0.52
N THR A 11 -4.55 12.13 -1.77
CA THR A 11 -5.28 11.55 -2.90
C THR A 11 -4.70 10.18 -3.25
N PHE A 12 -5.56 9.18 -3.35
CA PHE A 12 -5.22 7.80 -3.66
C PHE A 12 -5.84 7.40 -5.00
N LEU A 13 -5.03 6.78 -5.86
CA LEU A 13 -5.49 6.23 -7.14
C LEU A 13 -6.22 4.92 -6.89
N MET A 14 -7.44 4.80 -7.41
CA MET A 14 -8.25 3.61 -7.27
C MET A 14 -8.18 2.76 -8.53
N THR A 15 -8.31 1.45 -8.37
CA THR A 15 -8.22 0.48 -9.47
C THR A 15 -9.45 0.51 -10.37
N ASP A 16 -10.63 0.69 -9.81
CA ASP A 16 -11.94 0.49 -10.48
C ASP A 16 -12.83 1.74 -10.47
N ARG A 17 -12.33 2.88 -9.99
CA ARG A 17 -13.10 4.12 -9.82
C ARG A 17 -12.20 5.36 -9.87
N PRO A 18 -12.78 6.58 -9.90
CA PRO A 18 -11.99 7.80 -9.80
C PRO A 18 -11.15 7.87 -8.52
N PRO A 19 -10.02 8.62 -8.54
CA PRO A 19 -9.19 8.81 -7.37
C PRO A 19 -10.00 9.35 -6.17
N VAL A 20 -9.67 8.85 -4.98
CA VAL A 20 -10.32 9.26 -3.73
C VAL A 20 -9.38 10.14 -2.93
N SER A 21 -9.87 11.28 -2.49
CA SER A 21 -9.14 12.15 -1.56
C SER A 21 -9.72 11.97 -0.16
N ILE A 22 -8.84 11.78 0.81
CA ILE A 22 -9.19 11.64 2.23
C ILE A 22 -8.43 12.67 3.06
N ARG A 23 -8.99 13.04 4.20
CA ARG A 23 -8.24 13.72 5.26
C ARG A 23 -7.57 12.68 6.14
N GLU A 24 -6.27 12.82 6.37
CA GLU A 24 -5.48 11.79 7.08
C GLU A 24 -5.82 11.68 8.58
N ASP A 25 -6.37 12.74 9.17
CA ASP A 25 -6.86 12.75 10.54
C ASP A 25 -8.08 11.83 10.73
N GLN A 26 -9.00 11.83 9.76
CA GLN A 26 -10.23 11.02 9.75
C GLN A 26 -10.00 9.56 9.34
N TRP A 27 -8.87 9.27 8.70
CA TRP A 27 -8.52 7.94 8.17
C TRP A 27 -7.18 7.48 8.75
N PRO A 28 -7.12 7.13 10.06
CA PRO A 28 -5.93 6.57 10.66
C PRO A 28 -5.43 5.33 9.89
N VAL A 29 -4.11 5.20 9.84
CA VAL A 29 -3.45 3.99 9.35
C VAL A 29 -3.74 2.88 10.35
N VAL A 30 -4.22 1.74 9.84
CA VAL A 30 -4.42 0.52 10.62
C VAL A 30 -3.17 -0.33 10.56
N VAL A 31 -2.61 -0.46 9.35
CA VAL A 31 -1.39 -1.20 9.10
C VAL A 31 -0.73 -0.71 7.82
N GLU A 32 0.58 -0.83 7.78
CA GLU A 32 1.42 -0.60 6.62
C GLU A 32 2.46 -1.72 6.55
N GLY A 33 2.91 -2.01 5.34
CA GLY A 33 4.04 -2.88 5.10
C GLY A 33 4.83 -2.38 3.90
N GLU A 34 6.14 -2.51 3.99
CA GLU A 34 7.07 -1.96 3.02
C GLU A 34 8.18 -2.95 2.66
N GLU A 35 8.68 -2.83 1.44
CA GLU A 35 9.86 -3.54 0.98
C GLU A 35 10.70 -2.57 0.16
N ASP A 36 11.92 -2.34 0.64
CA ASP A 36 12.93 -1.56 -0.06
C ASP A 36 14.10 -2.47 -0.43
N TRP A 37 14.36 -2.59 -1.73
CA TRP A 37 15.48 -3.39 -2.25
C TRP A 37 16.39 -2.55 -3.11
N TYR A 38 17.69 -2.76 -2.93
CA TYR A 38 18.74 -2.03 -3.64
C TYR A 38 19.75 -3.02 -4.22
N ASN A 39 19.95 -2.96 -5.53
CA ASN A 39 21.08 -3.60 -6.20
C ASN A 39 22.08 -2.53 -6.62
N SER A 40 22.99 -2.24 -5.69
CA SER A 40 24.20 -1.47 -5.98
C SER A 40 25.35 -2.43 -6.26
N LEU A 41 25.86 -2.43 -7.49
CA LEU A 41 27.17 -3.01 -7.75
C LEU A 41 28.22 -2.13 -7.05
N ARG A 42 28.81 -2.69 -5.98
CA ARG A 42 30.04 -2.27 -5.29
C ARG A 42 29.90 -1.26 -4.15
N ASN A 43 30.64 -1.57 -3.07
CA ASN A 43 31.10 -0.67 -2.01
C ASN A 43 31.56 0.70 -2.57
N GLY A 44 30.67 1.69 -2.63
CA GLY A 44 31.03 3.10 -2.80
C GLY A 44 30.99 3.71 -4.20
N GLY A 45 30.19 3.20 -5.15
CA GLY A 45 30.00 3.85 -6.47
C GLY A 45 28.53 3.87 -6.91
N HIS A 46 27.99 5.07 -7.17
CA HIS A 46 26.56 5.34 -7.45
C HIS A 46 26.19 5.28 -8.95
N ASP A 47 26.97 4.61 -9.79
CA ASP A 47 26.87 4.84 -11.24
C ASP A 47 25.97 3.85 -12.00
N ALA A 48 25.41 2.85 -11.33
CA ALA A 48 24.47 1.90 -11.93
C ALA A 48 23.63 1.16 -10.86
N THR A 49 22.64 1.84 -10.27
CA THR A 49 21.76 1.25 -9.26
C THR A 49 20.43 0.80 -9.85
N ARG A 50 19.87 -0.26 -9.26
CA ARG A 50 18.44 -0.62 -9.36
C ARG A 50 17.85 -0.57 -7.97
N GLU A 51 16.66 0.00 -7.87
CA GLU A 51 15.95 0.21 -6.62
C GLU A 51 14.50 -0.21 -6.81
N VAL A 52 13.98 -0.97 -5.86
CA VAL A 52 12.57 -1.34 -5.78
C VAL A 52 12.04 -0.84 -4.47
N HIS A 53 10.93 -0.10 -4.53
CA HIS A 53 10.19 0.34 -3.37
C HIS A 53 8.76 -0.17 -3.51
N VAL A 54 8.29 -0.92 -2.52
CA VAL A 54 6.91 -1.37 -2.43
C VAL A 54 6.32 -0.90 -1.12
N HIS A 55 5.10 -0.39 -1.17
CA HIS A 55 4.36 0.03 0.00
C HIS A 55 2.91 -0.43 -0.12
N ILE A 56 2.40 -1.11 0.89
CA ILE A 56 1.01 -1.53 1.03
C ILE A 56 0.47 -0.96 2.33
N GLY A 57 -0.75 -0.42 2.31
CA GLY A 57 -1.34 0.17 3.50
C GLY A 57 -2.85 0.04 3.56
N LEU A 58 -3.34 -0.03 4.79
CA LEU A 58 -4.75 0.03 5.14
C LEU A 58 -5.02 1.24 6.02
N ARG A 59 -6.08 1.98 5.70
CA ARG A 59 -6.63 3.04 6.53
C ARG A 59 -8.09 2.76 6.80
N LYS A 60 -8.54 3.03 8.03
CA LYS A 60 -9.93 2.82 8.43
C LYS A 60 -10.53 4.14 8.86
N HIS A 61 -11.76 4.39 8.41
CA HIS A 61 -12.56 5.51 8.83
C HIS A 61 -13.49 5.11 9.98
N GLU A 62 -13.92 6.08 10.77
CA GLU A 62 -14.80 5.86 11.93
C GLU A 62 -16.14 5.20 11.54
N ASP A 63 -16.66 5.50 10.34
CA ASP A 63 -17.89 4.88 9.81
C ASP A 63 -17.73 3.44 9.30
N GLY A 64 -16.56 2.82 9.53
CA GLY A 64 -16.30 1.43 9.17
C GLY A 64 -15.78 1.20 7.75
N ARG A 65 -15.67 2.23 6.91
CA ARG A 65 -15.03 2.11 5.60
C ARG A 65 -13.53 1.86 5.73
N VAL A 66 -12.97 1.06 4.83
CA VAL A 66 -11.54 0.74 4.77
C VAL A 66 -11.00 1.12 3.40
N LEU A 67 -9.96 1.95 3.39
CA LEU A 67 -9.19 2.30 2.22
C LEU A 67 -7.92 1.44 2.20
N ALA A 68 -7.79 0.60 1.19
CA ALA A 68 -6.59 -0.18 0.95
C ALA A 68 -5.86 0.34 -0.28
N TYR A 69 -4.55 0.42 -0.21
CA TYR A 69 -3.74 0.95 -1.30
C TYR A 69 -2.37 0.28 -1.36
N GLY A 70 -1.84 0.21 -2.57
CA GLY A 70 -0.53 -0.35 -2.85
C GLY A 70 0.20 0.49 -3.88
N SER A 71 1.52 0.62 -3.72
CA SER A 71 2.39 1.22 -4.72
C SER A 71 3.65 0.40 -4.91
N TYR A 72 4.04 0.25 -6.17
CA TYR A 72 5.32 -0.32 -6.58
C TYR A 72 6.07 0.74 -7.39
N GLN A 73 7.36 0.89 -7.11
CA GLN A 73 8.24 1.75 -7.87
C GLN A 73 9.56 1.04 -8.15
N TYR A 74 9.92 0.95 -9.43
CA TYR A 74 11.22 0.50 -9.89
C TYR A 74 12.00 1.69 -10.45
N ILE A 75 13.21 1.89 -9.94
CA ILE A 75 14.11 2.96 -10.35
C ILE A 75 15.41 2.32 -10.83
N THR A 76 15.90 2.74 -11.98
CA THR A 76 17.14 2.24 -12.57
C THR A 76 17.89 3.38 -13.25
N LEU A 77 19.22 3.35 -13.12
CA LEU A 77 20.15 4.21 -13.87
C LEU A 77 20.80 3.48 -15.04
N TRP A 78 20.44 2.21 -15.28
CA TRP A 78 21.00 1.41 -16.36
C TRP A 78 20.45 1.84 -17.72
N GLN A 79 21.35 1.91 -18.70
CA GLN A 79 20.95 2.18 -20.09
C GLN A 79 20.04 1.06 -20.60
N ASP A 80 19.05 1.44 -21.41
CA ASP A 80 18.01 0.59 -22.00
C ASP A 80 17.02 -0.07 -21.02
N GLU A 81 17.14 0.19 -19.71
CA GLU A 81 16.08 -0.11 -18.76
C GLU A 81 15.15 1.09 -18.56
N ARG A 82 13.94 0.82 -18.05
CA ARG A 82 12.93 1.86 -17.80
C ARG A 82 12.52 1.85 -16.34
N ASN A 83 12.28 3.05 -15.82
CA ASN A 83 11.62 3.21 -14.53
C ASN A 83 10.14 2.84 -14.66
N PHE A 84 9.59 2.21 -13.63
CA PHE A 84 8.16 1.87 -13.59
C PHE A 84 7.55 2.33 -12.27
N ARG A 85 6.28 2.72 -12.34
CA ARG A 85 5.48 3.03 -11.15
C ARG A 85 4.07 2.51 -11.35
N HIS A 86 3.64 1.65 -10.44
CA HIS A 86 2.28 1.12 -10.39
C HIS A 86 1.64 1.51 -9.07
N ARG A 87 0.35 1.82 -9.13
CA ARG A 87 -0.47 2.15 -7.96
C ARG A 87 -1.80 1.44 -8.09
N VAL A 88 -2.29 0.89 -6.99
CA VAL A 88 -3.59 0.25 -6.88
C VAL A 88 -4.28 0.78 -5.63
N GLY A 89 -5.61 0.76 -5.64
CA GLY A 89 -6.38 1.18 -4.48
C GLY A 89 -7.80 0.68 -4.58
N ARG A 90 -8.35 0.31 -3.43
CA ARG A 90 -9.73 -0.14 -3.29
C ARG A 90 -10.34 0.46 -2.04
N LEU A 91 -11.64 0.75 -2.12
CA LEU A 91 -12.44 1.20 -1.00
C LEU A 91 -13.42 0.09 -0.64
N PHE A 92 -13.37 -0.36 0.60
CA PHE A 92 -14.24 -1.38 1.17
C PHE A 92 -15.20 -0.77 2.20
N GLY A 93 -16.31 -1.45 2.42
CA GLY A 93 -17.41 -0.98 3.26
C GLY A 93 -18.39 -0.07 2.51
N ASP A 94 -19.63 -0.05 2.99
CA ASP A 94 -20.68 0.86 2.51
C ASP A 94 -21.01 1.84 3.64
N ALA A 95 -20.93 3.14 3.34
CA ALA A 95 -21.28 4.18 4.31
C ALA A 95 -22.77 4.15 4.72
N ASN A 96 -23.61 3.46 3.93
CA ASN A 96 -25.06 3.33 4.16
C ASN A 96 -25.47 1.94 4.68
N ALA A 97 -24.55 1.00 4.82
CA ALA A 97 -24.87 -0.28 5.43
C ALA A 97 -24.96 -0.12 6.96
N PRO A 98 -25.96 -0.71 7.64
CA PRO A 98 -25.94 -0.81 9.09
C PRO A 98 -24.61 -1.42 9.54
N ILE A 99 -24.00 -0.91 10.61
CA ILE A 99 -22.70 -1.38 11.16
C ILE A 99 -22.68 -2.92 11.33
N ALA A 100 -23.83 -3.55 11.54
CA ALA A 100 -24.00 -5.00 11.63
C ALA A 100 -23.83 -5.78 10.29
N ASN A 101 -23.85 -5.11 9.13
CA ASN A 101 -23.73 -5.69 7.79
C ASN A 101 -22.45 -5.25 7.05
N ALA A 102 -21.64 -4.36 7.63
CA ALA A 102 -20.24 -4.28 7.28
C ALA A 102 -19.60 -5.56 7.80
N GLY A 103 -19.77 -6.65 7.04
CA GLY A 103 -19.29 -7.98 7.39
C GLY A 103 -17.84 -7.89 7.85
N ASN A 104 -17.43 -8.83 8.69
CA ASN A 104 -16.07 -8.93 9.20
C ASN A 104 -15.08 -8.99 8.02
N ILE A 105 -14.64 -7.83 7.50
CA ILE A 105 -13.73 -7.78 6.36
C ILE A 105 -12.36 -8.08 6.95
N ASP A 106 -11.91 -9.32 6.74
CA ASP A 106 -10.59 -9.77 7.16
C ASP A 106 -9.51 -8.87 6.54
N PRO A 107 -8.77 -8.08 7.35
CA PRO A 107 -7.69 -7.22 6.87
C PRO A 107 -6.64 -7.99 6.06
N THR A 108 -6.42 -9.26 6.41
CA THR A 108 -5.49 -10.16 5.73
C THR A 108 -5.90 -10.39 4.28
N GLU A 109 -7.18 -10.65 4.02
CA GLU A 109 -7.68 -10.86 2.67
C GLU A 109 -7.70 -9.57 1.85
N ILE A 110 -7.92 -8.41 2.49
CA ILE A 110 -7.76 -7.12 1.80
C ILE A 110 -6.30 -6.91 1.36
N ILE A 111 -5.33 -7.12 2.26
CA ILE A 111 -3.90 -6.95 1.96
C ILE A 111 -3.49 -7.88 0.82
N LYS A 112 -3.88 -9.16 0.89
CA LYS A 112 -3.64 -10.13 -0.19
C LYS A 112 -4.27 -9.68 -1.50
N GLN A 113 -5.48 -9.13 -1.49
CA GLN A 113 -6.11 -8.63 -2.71
C GLN A 113 -5.35 -7.47 -3.33
N ILE A 114 -4.87 -6.51 -2.53
CA ILE A 114 -4.01 -5.42 -3.01
C ILE A 114 -2.69 -5.96 -3.56
N GLY A 115 -2.10 -6.95 -2.90
CA GLY A 115 -0.92 -7.65 -3.38
C GLY A 115 -1.14 -8.28 -4.76
N ARG A 116 -2.24 -9.03 -4.96
CA ARG A 116 -2.59 -9.62 -6.26
C ARG A 116 -2.76 -8.56 -7.34
N ASP A 117 -3.51 -7.49 -7.04
CA ASP A 117 -3.73 -6.38 -7.98
C ASP A 117 -2.40 -5.70 -8.40
N LEU A 118 -1.40 -5.63 -7.49
CA LEU A 118 -0.05 -5.14 -7.82
C LEU A 118 0.73 -6.16 -8.65
N ILE A 119 0.70 -7.44 -8.28
CA ILE A 119 1.40 -8.53 -8.99
C ILE A 119 0.99 -8.59 -10.45
N GLU A 120 -0.30 -8.39 -10.76
CA GLU A 120 -0.82 -8.33 -12.14
C GLU A 120 -0.24 -7.19 -12.99
N ARG A 121 0.39 -6.19 -12.37
CA ARG A 121 0.90 -4.96 -13.02
C ARG A 121 2.42 -4.87 -13.08
N VAL A 122 3.11 -5.61 -12.23
CA VAL A 122 4.58 -5.59 -12.16
C VAL A 122 5.19 -6.64 -13.09
N GLN A 123 6.48 -6.49 -13.36
CA GLN A 123 7.26 -7.53 -14.05
C GLN A 123 7.56 -8.70 -13.12
N GLU A 124 8.02 -9.82 -13.67
CA GLU A 124 8.25 -11.08 -12.93
C GLU A 124 9.21 -10.91 -11.74
N ASP A 125 10.26 -10.10 -11.92
CA ASP A 125 11.23 -9.74 -10.87
C ASP A 125 10.62 -8.86 -9.75
N GLY A 126 9.56 -8.11 -10.04
CA GLY A 126 8.84 -7.31 -9.06
C GLY A 126 7.91 -8.11 -8.14
N MET A 127 7.54 -9.34 -8.51
CA MET A 127 6.53 -10.13 -7.78
C MET A 127 7.00 -10.56 -6.39
N GLU A 128 8.28 -10.88 -6.23
CA GLU A 128 8.88 -11.23 -4.94
C GLU A 128 8.81 -10.05 -3.97
N HIS A 129 9.21 -8.85 -4.42
CA HIS A 129 9.16 -7.63 -3.60
C HIS A 129 7.74 -7.27 -3.17
N VAL A 130 6.75 -7.45 -4.05
CA VAL A 130 5.34 -7.26 -3.67
C VAL A 130 4.91 -8.28 -2.63
N SER A 131 5.34 -9.54 -2.76
CA SER A 131 5.02 -10.60 -1.80
C SER A 131 5.66 -10.35 -0.43
N ASN A 132 6.88 -9.81 -0.39
CA ASN A 132 7.56 -9.40 0.85
C ASN A 132 6.80 -8.28 1.56
N ALA A 133 6.42 -7.22 0.84
CA ALA A 133 5.62 -6.13 1.41
C ALA A 133 4.22 -6.59 1.90
N VAL A 134 3.61 -7.55 1.21
CA VAL A 134 2.36 -8.20 1.67
C VAL A 134 2.58 -8.93 2.99
N ARG A 135 3.67 -9.71 3.09
CA ARG A 135 3.99 -10.44 4.32
C ARG A 135 4.26 -9.47 5.47
N ASP A 136 5.06 -8.45 5.20
CA ASP A 136 5.38 -7.40 6.17
C ASP A 136 4.11 -6.69 6.67
N ALA A 137 3.18 -6.34 5.78
CA ALA A 137 1.90 -5.74 6.17
C ALA A 137 1.04 -6.70 7.01
N ILE A 138 1.05 -8.01 6.74
CA ILE A 138 0.29 -8.99 7.52
C ILE A 138 0.93 -9.18 8.90
N ASP A 139 2.26 -9.23 8.99
CA ASP A 139 3.00 -9.40 10.24
C ASP A 139 2.80 -8.19 11.19
N HIS A 140 2.51 -7.01 10.65
CA HIS A 140 2.21 -5.79 11.40
C HIS A 140 0.72 -5.58 11.71
N LEU A 141 -0.16 -6.53 11.37
CA LEU A 141 -1.57 -6.41 11.74
C LEU A 141 -1.73 -6.38 13.28
N PRO A 142 -2.56 -5.48 13.82
CA PRO A 142 -2.84 -5.49 15.25
C PRO A 142 -3.53 -6.80 15.63
N PRO A 143 -3.22 -7.40 16.79
CA PRO A 143 -3.96 -8.54 17.29
C PRO A 143 -5.44 -8.16 17.42
N GLU A 144 -6.35 -9.02 16.95
CA GLU A 144 -7.79 -8.80 17.10
C GLU A 144 -8.11 -8.52 18.58
N GLU A 145 -8.74 -7.39 18.88
CA GLU A 145 -9.25 -7.12 20.23
C GLU A 145 -10.36 -8.14 20.51
N ILE A 146 -10.04 -9.16 21.33
CA ILE A 146 -10.96 -10.18 21.84
C ILE A 146 -11.87 -9.58 22.91
#